data_AF-A0A1H7MUZ9-F1
#
_entry.id   AF-A0A1H7MUZ9-F1
#
_cell.length_a   1.000
_cell.length_b   1.000
_cell.length_c   1.000
_cell.angle_alpha   90.00
_cell.angle_beta   90.00
_cell.angle_gamma   90.00
#
_symmetry.space_group_name_H-M   'P 1'
#
loop_
_entity.id
_entity.type
_entity.pdbx_description
1 polymer ?
#
loop_
_entity_poly.entity_id
_entity_poly.type
_entity_poly.pdbx_seq_one_letter_code
_entity_poly.pdbx_strand_id
1 'polypeptide(L)' 'MSQDALDALRSAGTPVDLLSDTEREIFSTLSPDEVSVLTAIQGRLNDAAAAVQGQVADNNNNTVC' A
#
# COMPACT_ATOMS: atom_id res chain seq x y z
N MET A 1 -15.93 -19.37 -8.67
CA MET A 1 -15.97 -17.94 -9.04
C MET A 1 -14.80 -17.30 -8.31
N SER A 2 -13.62 -17.30 -8.92
CA SER A 2 -12.46 -16.58 -8.36
C SER A 2 -12.79 -15.10 -8.49
N GLN A 3 -13.15 -14.47 -7.39
CA GLN A 3 -13.18 -13.02 -7.34
C GLN A 3 -11.72 -12.61 -7.53
N ASP A 4 -11.39 -12.03 -8.68
CA ASP A 4 -10.02 -11.80 -9.12
C ASP A 4 -9.22 -11.09 -8.03
N ALA A 5 -8.15 -11.72 -7.55
CA ALA A 5 -7.29 -11.15 -6.49
C ALA A 5 -6.82 -9.73 -6.87
N LEU A 6 -6.60 -9.50 -8.15
CA LEU A 6 -6.25 -8.19 -8.73
C LEU A 6 -7.37 -7.15 -8.59
N ASP A 7 -8.65 -7.54 -8.69
CA ASP A 7 -9.77 -6.63 -8.51
C ASP A 7 -9.96 -6.24 -7.05
N ALA A 8 -9.74 -7.18 -6.13
CA ALA A 8 -9.76 -6.88 -4.71
C ALA A 8 -8.63 -5.93 -4.31
N LEU A 9 -7.41 -6.15 -4.84
CA LEU A 9 -6.28 -5.23 -4.65
C LEU A 9 -6.54 -3.85 -5.28
N ARG A 10 -7.13 -3.80 -6.48
CA ARG A 10 -7.53 -2.53 -7.12
C ARG A 10 -8.54 -1.76 -6.26
N SER A 11 -9.56 -2.44 -5.75
CA SER A 11 -10.58 -1.84 -4.89
C SER A 11 -10.01 -1.38 -3.54
N ALA A 12 -8.93 -2.00 -3.07
CA ALA A 12 -8.20 -1.58 -1.87
C ALA A 12 -7.31 -0.34 -2.09
N GLY A 13 -7.26 0.20 -3.31
CA GLY A 13 -6.44 1.36 -3.66
C GLY A 13 -5.00 1.02 -4.03
N THR A 14 -4.68 -0.27 -4.24
CA THR A 14 -3.37 -0.69 -4.75
C THR A 14 -3.33 -0.47 -6.27
N PRO A 15 -2.35 0.26 -6.81
CA PRO A 15 -2.25 0.52 -8.24
C PRO A 15 -1.72 -0.71 -9.00
N VAL A 16 -2.59 -1.72 -9.15
CA VAL A 16 -2.33 -2.94 -9.94
C VAL A 16 -2.00 -2.65 -11.41
N ASP A 17 -2.40 -1.47 -11.89
CA ASP A 17 -2.13 -1.02 -13.26
C ASP A 17 -0.66 -0.63 -13.49
N LEU A 18 0.10 -0.37 -12.42
CA LEU A 18 1.54 -0.11 -12.46
C LEU A 18 2.40 -1.38 -12.40
N LEU A 19 1.79 -2.53 -12.10
CA LEU A 19 2.47 -3.81 -12.07
C LEU A 19 2.80 -4.28 -13.50
N SER A 20 4.00 -4.84 -13.66
CA SER A 20 4.39 -5.58 -14.86
C SER A 20 3.54 -6.86 -15.01
N ASP A 21 3.53 -7.43 -16.21
CA ASP A 21 2.76 -8.65 -16.49
C ASP A 21 3.15 -9.82 -15.59
N THR A 22 4.45 -9.98 -15.31
CA THR A 22 4.98 -10.99 -14.38
C THR A 22 4.48 -10.78 -12.96
N GLU A 23 4.45 -9.53 -12.48
CA GLU A 23 3.95 -9.22 -11.15
C GLU A 23 2.44 -9.50 -11.06
N ARG A 24 1.66 -9.10 -12.07
CA ARG A 24 0.22 -9.39 -12.13
C ARG A 24 -0.07 -10.88 -12.10
N GLU A 25 0.75 -11.69 -12.77
CA GLU A 25 0.62 -13.15 -12.74
C GLU A 25 0.87 -13.70 -11.33
N ILE A 26 1.88 -13.20 -10.62
CA ILE A 26 2.12 -13.58 -9.22
C ILE A 26 0.93 -13.18 -8.34
N PHE A 27 0.45 -11.94 -8.45
CA PHE A 27 -0.66 -11.45 -7.64
C PHE A 27 -2.00 -12.12 -7.97
N SER A 28 -2.21 -12.62 -9.19
CA SER A 28 -3.41 -13.37 -9.55
C SER A 28 -3.45 -14.76 -8.93
N THR A 29 -2.30 -15.32 -8.52
CA THR A 29 -2.23 -16.60 -7.79
C THR A 29 -2.60 -16.49 -6.31
N LEU A 30 -2.74 -15.28 -5.76
CA LEU A 30 -3.03 -15.09 -4.35
C LEU A 30 -4.41 -15.61 -3.98
N SER A 31 -4.47 -16.27 -2.84
CA SER A 31 -5.72 -16.67 -2.22
C SER A 31 -6.48 -15.47 -1.64
N PRO A 32 -7.81 -15.58 -1.45
CA PRO A 32 -8.61 -14.52 -0.82
C PRO A 32 -8.09 -14.12 0.57
N ASP A 33 -7.58 -15.07 1.35
CA ASP A 33 -7.04 -14.81 2.69
C ASP A 33 -5.74 -13.98 2.62
N GLU A 34 -4.85 -14.29 1.68
CA GLU A 34 -3.62 -13.51 1.46
C GLU A 34 -3.93 -12.08 1.00
N VAL A 35 -4.90 -11.91 0.10
CA VAL A 35 -5.35 -10.58 -0.33
C VAL A 35 -5.96 -9.79 0.83
N SER A 36 -6.69 -10.45 1.74
CA SER A 36 -7.23 -9.82 2.95
C SER A 36 -6.12 -9.30 3.86
N VAL A 37 -5.08 -10.11 4.08
CA VAL A 37 -3.91 -9.72 4.88
C VAL A 37 -3.18 -8.53 4.26
N LEU A 38 -2.91 -8.58 2.95
CA LEU A 38 -2.23 -7.47 2.25
C LEU A 38 -3.03 -6.17 2.34
N THR A 39 -4.35 -6.25 2.15
CA THR A 39 -5.26 -5.10 2.27
C THR A 39 -5.24 -4.51 3.68
N ALA A 40 -5.25 -5.36 4.71
CA ALA A 40 -5.19 -4.92 6.10
C ALA A 40 -3.87 -4.23 6.44
N ILE A 41 -2.74 -4.75 5.94
CA ILE A 41 -1.42 -4.12 6.11
C ILE A 41 -1.38 -2.77 5.40
N GLN A 42 -1.85 -2.68 4.15
CA GLN A 42 -1.90 -1.43 3.40
C GLN A 42 -2.73 -0.36 4.10
N GLY A 43 -3.89 -0.72 4.67
CA GLY A 43 -4.71 0.19 5.46
C GLY A 43 -3.96 0.76 6.65
N ARG A 44 -3.30 -0.09 7.44
CA ARG A 44 -2.48 0.33 8.60
C ARG A 44 -1.33 1.23 8.20
N LEU A 45 -0.68 0.97 7.06
CA LEU A 45 0.38 1.83 6.54
C LEU A 45 -0.15 3.20 6.10
N ASN A 46 -1.32 3.24 5.45
CA ASN A 46 -1.97 4.50 5.07
C ASN A 46 -2.39 5.32 6.30
N ASP A 47 -2.92 4.69 7.33
CA ASP A 47 -3.29 5.35 8.59
C ASP A 47 -2.04 5.92 9.30
N ALA A 48 -0.94 5.16 9.29
CA ALA A 48 0.33 5.61 9.83
C ALA A 48 1.02 6.69 8.96
N ALA A 49 0.74 6.72 7.65
CA ALA A 49 1.37 7.67 6.72
C ALA A 49 1.06 9.12 7.10
N ALA A 50 -0.16 9.41 7.56
CA ALA A 50 -0.53 10.74 8.06
C ALA A 50 0.32 11.17 9.27
N ALA A 51 0.66 10.24 10.16
CA ALA A 51 1.48 10.50 11.34
C ALA A 51 2.96 10.79 10.98
N VAL A 52 3.45 10.20 9.89
CA VAL A 52 4.83 10.36 9.42
C VAL A 52 4.99 11.56 8.47
N GLN A 53 4.02 11.81 7.58
CA GLN A 53 4.06 12.92 6.62
C GLN A 53 3.99 14.30 7.29
N GLY A 54 3.41 14.39 8.49
CA GLY A 54 3.40 15.61 9.31
C GLY A 54 4.73 15.95 10.00
N GLN A 55 5.72 15.04 10.03
CA GLN A 55 7.00 15.24 10.73
C GLN A 55 8.04 16.03 9.92
N VAL A 56 7.72 16.48 8.70
CA VAL A 56 8.68 17.18 7.83
C VAL A 56 8.89 18.66 8.21
N ALA A 57 8.13 19.22 9.17
CA ALA A 57 8.11 20.66 9.44
C ALA A 57 8.85 21.15 10.71
N ASP A 58 9.60 20.31 11.43
CA ASP A 58 10.53 20.79 12.46
C ASP A 58 11.98 20.73 11.96
N ASN A 59 12.23 21.45 10.87
CA ASN A 59 13.58 21.68 10.36
C ASN A 59 13.85 23.18 10.35
N ASN A 60 14.29 23.75 11.48
CA ASN A 60 14.93 25.06 11.51
C ASN A 60 15.92 25.24 12.66
N ASN A 61 17.17 24.86 12.37
CA ASN A 61 18.39 25.66 12.47
C ASN A 61 18.62 26.50 13.75
N ASN A 62 19.30 25.93 14.74
CA ASN A 62 19.98 26.72 15.78
C ASN A 62 21.40 27.06 15.32
N THR A 63 21.55 28.23 14.68
CA THR A 63 22.85 28.89 14.45
C THR A 63 23.31 29.49 15.78
N VAL A 64 24.36 28.91 16.37
CA VAL A 64 24.90 29.34 17.67
C VAL A 64 25.59 30.70 17.53
N CYS A 65 25.08 31.71 18.25
CA CYS A 65 25.77 32.98 18.51
C CYS A 65 26.83 32.81 19.61
#